data_AF-A0A535BD71-F1
#
_entry.id   AF-A0A535BD71-F1
#
_cell.length_a   1.000
_cell.length_b   1.000
_cell.length_c   1.000
_cell.angle_alpha   90.00
_cell.angle_beta   90.00
_cell.angle_gamma   90.00
#
_symmetry.space_group_name_H-M   'P 1'
#
loop_
_entity.id
_entity.type
_entity.pdbx_description
1 polymer ?
#
loop_
_entity_poly.entity_id
_entity_poly.type
_entity_poly.pdbx_seq_one_letter_code
_entity_poly.pdbx_strand_id
1 'polypeptide(L)'
;MTDKPRDTKGRRQLVKFSFYRMDPGWRALPENERERGRRAVADVVRAFSDRLQIRSYSLVGTRGDTDFLLWQIGDRLDDIQQLAGFINGTAMGPYLTMPYSYLAMTRPSLYVSREEARAERMQLHPGDSKYLFVYPFVKTREWYQLPLGERQSMMDEHIRIGRKYPSVKLNTTYSFGLDDQEFVVSFETDEPADFLDLVMELREAKTSLYTLRDTPIFSCVAMGLEDTLDSLAGTGERRNAPETEAAWQKVGEVSDSPPGSSRVVYYAGDQVAIFNVGGDFYAVSNRCPHANGLLAEGVIEAGFVICPSHGSRFDLASGRPLEGPAARPLRTYSVRVEQNGVLLGRPRAEPQPT
;
A
#
# COMPACT_ATOMS: atom_id res chain seq x y z
N MET A 1 0.97 -11.37 35.31
CA MET A 1 0.30 -12.33 34.41
C MET A 1 1.01 -12.24 33.07
N THR A 2 1.77 -13.27 32.71
CA THR A 2 2.57 -13.33 31.48
C THR A 2 1.65 -13.48 30.27
N ASP A 3 1.70 -12.51 29.38
CA ASP A 3 0.96 -12.50 28.12
C ASP A 3 1.52 -13.61 27.22
N LYS A 4 0.73 -14.66 26.99
CA LYS A 4 1.09 -15.71 26.03
C LYS A 4 0.95 -15.13 24.62
N PRO A 5 1.88 -15.41 23.68
CA PRO A 5 1.67 -15.05 22.27
C PRO A 5 0.38 -15.71 21.79
N ARG A 6 -0.63 -14.89 21.49
CA ARG A 6 -1.91 -15.38 20.98
C ARG A 6 -1.73 -15.72 19.50
N ASP A 7 -2.12 -16.94 19.16
CA ASP A 7 -2.16 -17.43 17.79
C ASP A 7 -3.03 -16.50 16.92
N THR A 8 -2.41 -15.82 15.96
CA THR A 8 -3.03 -14.84 15.06
C THR A 8 -3.62 -15.49 13.80
N LYS A 9 -3.47 -16.81 13.61
CA LYS A 9 -4.02 -17.51 12.45
C LYS A 9 -5.53 -17.64 12.57
N GLY A 10 -6.24 -16.79 11.83
CA GLY A 10 -7.67 -16.88 11.61
C GLY A 10 -8.53 -15.89 12.40
N ARG A 11 -7.93 -14.85 12.98
CA ARG A 11 -8.65 -13.76 13.60
C ARG A 11 -8.93 -12.65 12.56
N ARG A 12 -10.15 -12.12 12.57
CA ARG A 12 -10.53 -10.98 11.73
C ARG A 12 -9.76 -9.74 12.17
N GLN A 13 -9.32 -8.94 11.21
CA GLN A 13 -8.65 -7.66 11.46
C GLN A 13 -9.63 -6.51 11.31
N LEU A 14 -9.51 -5.52 12.19
CA LEU A 14 -10.11 -4.21 12.01
C LEU A 14 -9.33 -3.45 10.96
N VAL A 15 -10.06 -2.73 10.11
CA VAL A 15 -9.50 -1.89 9.05
C VAL A 15 -10.14 -0.51 9.18
N LYS A 16 -9.29 0.52 9.31
CA LYS A 16 -9.72 1.91 9.45
C LYS A 16 -9.10 2.76 8.35
N PHE A 17 -9.93 3.55 7.69
CA PHE A 17 -9.51 4.62 6.80
C PHE A 17 -9.86 5.95 7.45
N SER A 18 -8.84 6.67 7.94
CA SER A 18 -9.02 8.00 8.53
C SER A 18 -8.52 9.07 7.56
N PHE A 19 -9.45 9.83 6.98
CA PHE A 19 -9.13 10.92 6.08
C PHE A 19 -9.10 12.23 6.85
N TYR A 20 -8.00 12.94 6.74
CA TYR A 20 -7.77 14.19 7.44
C TYR A 20 -7.78 15.37 6.48
N ARG A 21 -8.29 16.49 6.95
CA ARG A 21 -8.28 17.80 6.30
C ARG A 21 -7.56 18.79 7.21
N MET A 22 -6.61 19.50 6.62
CA MET A 22 -5.83 20.53 7.29
C MET A 22 -6.56 21.87 7.25
N ASP A 23 -6.70 22.50 8.41
CA ASP A 23 -7.15 23.88 8.52
C ASP A 23 -6.11 24.84 7.90
N PRO A 24 -6.51 25.77 7.00
CA PRO A 24 -5.58 26.70 6.37
C PRO A 24 -4.78 27.57 7.34
N GLY A 25 -5.30 27.85 8.54
CA GLY A 25 -4.62 28.61 9.59
C GLY A 25 -3.32 27.95 10.06
N TRP A 26 -3.20 26.63 9.93
CA TRP A 26 -1.94 25.90 10.16
C TRP A 26 -0.80 26.45 9.31
N ARG A 27 -1.07 26.78 8.04
CA ARG A 27 -0.04 27.25 7.09
C ARG A 27 0.47 28.65 7.42
N ALA A 28 -0.29 29.42 8.20
CA ALA A 28 0.09 30.76 8.65
C ALA A 28 0.96 30.74 9.92
N LEU A 29 1.10 29.60 10.59
CA LEU A 29 1.92 29.47 11.79
C LEU A 29 3.43 29.59 11.47
N PRO A 30 4.25 30.05 12.42
CA PRO A 30 5.71 30.04 12.31
C PRO A 30 6.28 28.66 11.96
N GLU A 31 7.34 28.61 11.16
CA GLU A 31 7.91 27.34 10.69
C GLU A 31 8.33 26.39 11.81
N ASN A 32 8.91 26.92 12.88
CA ASN A 32 9.28 26.14 14.06
C ASN A 32 8.06 25.52 14.77
N GLU A 33 6.90 26.16 14.75
CA GLU A 33 5.66 25.58 15.28
C GLU A 33 5.14 24.48 14.37
N ARG A 34 5.15 24.71 13.05
CA ARG A 34 4.72 23.71 12.07
C ARG A 34 5.59 22.46 12.12
N GLU A 35 6.92 22.62 12.16
CA GLU A 35 7.87 21.52 12.28
C GLU A 35 7.65 20.71 13.56
N ARG A 36 7.45 21.38 14.71
CA ARG A 36 7.16 20.69 15.98
C ARG A 36 5.87 19.88 15.92
N GLY A 37 4.80 20.43 15.34
CA GLY A 37 3.54 19.70 15.22
C GLY A 37 3.62 18.53 14.25
N ARG A 38 4.28 18.69 13.09
CA ARG A 38 4.52 17.59 12.14
C ARG A 38 5.30 16.45 12.79
N ARG A 39 6.40 16.76 13.51
CA ARG A 39 7.18 15.77 14.27
C ARG A 39 6.33 15.06 15.33
N ALA A 40 5.55 15.80 16.11
CA ALA A 40 4.71 15.21 17.15
C ALA A 40 3.68 14.21 16.59
N VAL A 41 3.05 14.52 15.45
CA VAL A 41 2.13 13.58 14.78
C VAL A 41 2.90 12.36 14.27
N ALA A 42 4.05 12.56 13.64
CA ALA A 42 4.88 11.45 13.16
C ALA A 42 5.30 10.51 14.30
N ASP A 43 5.74 11.06 15.43
CA ASP A 43 6.14 10.29 16.61
C ASP A 43 4.97 9.50 17.21
N VAL A 44 3.78 10.12 17.30
CA VAL A 44 2.56 9.42 17.73
C VAL A 44 2.24 8.24 16.82
N VAL A 45 2.23 8.44 15.49
CA VAL A 45 1.93 7.35 14.54
C VAL A 45 2.98 6.23 14.62
N ARG A 46 4.27 6.57 14.73
CA ARG A 46 5.35 5.57 14.89
C ARG A 46 5.22 4.78 16.19
N ALA A 47 4.79 5.42 17.27
CA ALA A 47 4.58 4.76 18.57
C ALA A 47 3.47 3.69 18.56
N PHE A 48 2.61 3.67 17.54
CA PHE A 48 1.57 2.64 17.36
C PHE A 48 1.94 1.56 16.33
N SER A 49 3.13 1.64 15.71
CA SER A 49 3.52 0.72 14.63
C SER A 49 3.76 -0.72 15.08
N ASP A 50 3.88 -0.97 16.38
CA ASP A 50 3.93 -2.30 16.99
C ASP A 50 2.54 -2.95 17.13
N ARG A 51 1.47 -2.15 17.12
CA ARG A 51 0.07 -2.58 17.35
C ARG A 51 -0.80 -2.46 16.11
N LEU A 52 -0.50 -1.50 15.25
CA LEU A 52 -1.23 -1.19 14.04
C LEU A 52 -0.27 -1.19 12.85
N GLN A 53 -0.65 -1.86 11.78
CA GLN A 53 -0.04 -1.60 10.48
C GLN A 53 -0.65 -0.31 9.93
N ILE A 54 0.16 0.74 9.80
CA ILE A 54 -0.29 2.07 9.35
C ILE A 54 0.40 2.43 8.04
N ARG A 55 -0.38 2.88 7.06
CA ARG A 55 0.11 3.44 5.80
C ARG A 55 -0.44 4.83 5.57
N SER A 56 0.38 5.67 4.97
CA SER A 56 0.09 7.07 4.70
C SER A 56 -0.07 7.31 3.20
N TYR A 57 -1.06 8.13 2.86
CA TYR A 57 -1.31 8.52 1.49
C TYR A 57 -1.66 10.00 1.42
N SER A 58 -1.14 10.69 0.40
CA SER A 58 -1.52 12.07 0.10
C SER A 58 -2.74 12.12 -0.83
N LEU A 59 -3.62 13.08 -0.57
CA LEU A 59 -4.76 13.45 -1.41
C LEU A 59 -4.66 14.92 -1.87
N VAL A 60 -3.54 15.59 -1.57
CA VAL A 60 -3.29 16.95 -2.01
C VAL A 60 -3.34 17.03 -3.53
N GLY A 61 -4.25 17.84 -4.05
CA GLY A 61 -4.45 18.03 -5.50
C GLY A 61 -5.38 17.01 -6.17
N THR A 62 -5.79 15.94 -5.48
CA THR A 62 -6.76 14.96 -6.01
C THR A 62 -8.17 15.15 -5.46
N ARG A 63 -8.31 15.70 -4.24
CA ARG A 63 -9.59 16.10 -3.64
C ARG A 63 -9.50 17.46 -2.96
N GLY A 64 -10.65 18.16 -2.89
CA GLY A 64 -10.76 19.48 -2.27
C GLY A 64 -11.17 19.46 -0.80
N ASP A 65 -11.69 18.33 -0.31
CA ASP A 65 -12.28 18.15 1.02
C ASP A 65 -11.43 17.30 1.96
N THR A 66 -10.30 16.77 1.50
CA THR A 66 -9.38 15.91 2.25
C THR A 66 -7.95 16.14 1.76
N ASP A 67 -6.96 16.05 2.64
CA ASP A 67 -5.54 16.25 2.28
C ASP A 67 -4.69 14.99 2.42
N PHE A 68 -4.98 14.12 3.38
CA PHE A 68 -4.25 12.86 3.55
C PHE A 68 -5.09 11.77 4.21
N LEU A 69 -4.62 10.53 4.08
CA LEU A 69 -5.23 9.33 4.62
C LEU A 69 -4.21 8.58 5.49
N LEU A 70 -4.65 8.12 6.67
CA LEU A 70 -4.01 7.05 7.42
C LEU A 70 -4.86 5.77 7.31
N TRP A 71 -4.34 4.78 6.59
CA TRP A 71 -4.91 3.44 6.50
C TRP A 71 -4.32 2.58 7.62
N GLN A 72 -5.16 2.13 8.54
CA GLN A 72 -4.75 1.42 9.75
C GLN A 72 -5.37 0.02 9.76
N ILE A 73 -4.58 -0.98 10.11
CA ILE A 73 -5.01 -2.38 10.22
C ILE A 73 -4.53 -2.92 11.55
N GLY A 74 -5.42 -3.54 12.33
CA GLY A 74 -5.08 -4.06 13.65
C GLY A 74 -6.13 -4.99 14.24
N ASP A 75 -5.90 -5.45 15.47
CA ASP A 75 -6.74 -6.48 16.12
C ASP A 75 -7.65 -5.94 17.24
N ARG A 76 -7.49 -4.67 17.60
CA ARG A 76 -8.19 -4.01 18.71
C ARG A 76 -8.70 -2.63 18.30
N LEU A 77 -9.96 -2.36 18.64
CA LEU A 77 -10.58 -1.06 18.36
C LEU A 77 -9.98 0.05 19.23
N ASP A 78 -9.60 -0.29 20.47
CA ASP A 78 -9.00 0.67 21.41
C ASP A 78 -7.71 1.28 20.88
N ASP A 79 -6.91 0.54 20.08
CA ASP A 79 -5.66 1.07 19.53
C ASP A 79 -5.94 2.13 18.45
N ILE A 80 -6.96 1.91 17.61
CA ILE A 80 -7.44 2.89 16.62
C ILE A 80 -7.98 4.14 17.33
N GLN A 81 -8.78 3.96 18.39
CA GLN A 81 -9.35 5.06 19.16
C GLN A 81 -8.26 5.86 19.87
N GLN A 82 -7.29 5.19 20.50
CA GLN A 82 -6.17 5.84 21.19
C GLN A 82 -5.28 6.60 20.22
N LEU A 83 -4.93 6.01 19.06
CA LEU A 83 -4.14 6.69 18.04
C LEU A 83 -4.80 8.02 17.63
N ALA A 84 -6.09 8.01 17.35
CA ALA A 84 -6.84 9.22 17.02
C ALA A 84 -6.81 10.25 18.17
N GLY A 85 -6.97 9.79 19.41
CA GLY A 85 -6.87 10.65 20.60
C GLY A 85 -5.50 11.29 20.77
N PHE A 86 -4.41 10.54 20.58
CA PHE A 86 -3.05 11.06 20.68
C PHE A 86 -2.71 12.02 19.55
N ILE A 87 -3.17 11.77 18.32
CA ILE A 87 -3.01 12.72 17.19
C ILE A 87 -3.71 14.05 17.53
N ASN A 88 -4.94 14.00 18.03
CA ASN A 88 -5.69 15.19 18.44
C ASN A 88 -5.03 15.95 19.60
N GLY A 89 -4.26 15.25 20.44
CA GLY A 89 -3.49 15.85 21.54
C GLY A 89 -2.18 16.52 21.12
N THR A 90 -1.75 16.38 19.85
CA THR A 90 -0.54 17.06 19.36
C THR A 90 -0.79 18.55 19.09
N ALA A 91 0.29 19.32 18.93
CA ALA A 91 0.19 20.73 18.52
C ALA A 91 -0.48 20.94 17.15
N MET A 92 -0.46 19.92 16.28
CA MET A 92 -1.13 19.94 14.98
C MET A 92 -2.61 19.54 15.08
N GLY A 93 -3.00 18.85 16.15
CA GLY A 93 -4.35 18.33 16.39
C GLY A 93 -5.48 19.34 16.23
N PRO A 94 -5.40 20.56 16.81
CA PRO A 94 -6.43 21.60 16.64
C PRO A 94 -6.68 22.03 15.20
N TYR A 95 -5.74 21.76 14.29
CA TYR A 95 -5.82 22.10 12.86
C TYR A 95 -6.17 20.89 11.98
N LEU A 96 -6.33 19.71 12.58
CA LEU A 96 -6.68 18.49 11.88
C LEU A 96 -8.15 18.15 12.11
N THR A 97 -8.94 18.18 11.05
CA THR A 97 -10.29 17.64 11.05
C THR A 97 -10.32 16.30 10.33
N MET A 98 -11.23 15.39 10.71
CA MET A 98 -11.38 14.08 10.07
C MET A 98 -12.75 14.01 9.36
N PRO A 99 -12.90 14.61 8.16
CA PRO A 99 -14.18 14.68 7.47
C PRO A 99 -14.73 13.31 7.05
N TYR A 100 -13.87 12.30 6.87
CA TYR A 100 -14.29 10.93 6.54
C TYR A 100 -13.53 9.91 7.38
N SER A 101 -14.24 8.88 7.83
CA SER A 101 -13.73 7.95 8.81
C SER A 101 -14.41 6.59 8.68
N TYR A 102 -13.87 5.68 7.87
CA TYR A 102 -14.52 4.39 7.62
C TYR A 102 -13.93 3.28 8.50
N LEU A 103 -14.76 2.69 9.36
CA LEU A 103 -14.42 1.51 10.15
C LEU A 103 -15.01 0.24 9.54
N ALA A 104 -14.17 -0.76 9.29
CA ALA A 104 -14.55 -2.02 8.71
C ALA A 104 -13.76 -3.18 9.34
N MET A 105 -14.10 -4.40 8.94
CA MET A 105 -13.44 -5.62 9.39
C MET A 105 -13.26 -6.60 8.24
N THR A 106 -12.18 -7.38 8.26
CA THR A 106 -11.99 -8.47 7.30
C THR A 106 -13.01 -9.60 7.55
N ARG A 107 -13.53 -10.17 6.46
CA ARG A 107 -14.44 -11.30 6.51
C ARG A 107 -14.32 -12.10 5.20
N PRO A 108 -14.37 -13.45 5.24
CA PRO A 108 -14.41 -14.24 4.02
C PRO A 108 -15.61 -13.88 3.15
N SER A 109 -15.40 -13.78 1.84
CA SER A 109 -16.49 -13.54 0.89
C SER A 109 -17.48 -14.71 0.86
N LEU A 110 -18.77 -14.39 0.66
CA LEU A 110 -19.84 -15.38 0.50
C LEU A 110 -19.89 -15.99 -0.90
N TYR A 111 -19.25 -15.35 -1.88
CA TYR A 111 -19.43 -15.61 -3.30
C TYR A 111 -18.21 -16.22 -3.99
N VAL A 112 -17.12 -16.44 -3.25
CA VAL A 112 -15.94 -17.13 -3.76
C VAL A 112 -15.95 -18.57 -3.25
N SER A 113 -15.34 -19.49 -4.00
CA SER A 113 -15.28 -20.90 -3.62
C SER A 113 -14.60 -21.07 -2.25
N ARG A 114 -14.86 -22.17 -1.53
CA ARG A 114 -14.21 -22.43 -0.23
C ARG A 114 -12.68 -22.50 -0.32
N GLU A 115 -12.11 -22.87 -1.47
CA GLU A 115 -10.66 -22.89 -1.70
C GLU A 115 -10.12 -21.47 -1.95
N GLU A 116 -10.81 -20.65 -2.74
CA GLU A 116 -10.47 -19.23 -2.92
C GLU A 116 -10.67 -18.43 -1.63
N ALA A 117 -11.71 -18.71 -0.83
CA ALA A 117 -11.95 -18.12 0.48
C ALA A 117 -10.89 -18.51 1.53
N ARG A 118 -10.22 -19.67 1.35
CA ARG A 118 -9.07 -20.07 2.19
C ARG A 118 -7.78 -19.35 1.76
N ALA A 119 -7.67 -18.98 0.48
CA ALA A 119 -6.59 -18.16 -0.05
C ALA A 119 -6.80 -16.66 0.23
N GLU A 120 -8.04 -16.18 0.33
CA GLU A 120 -8.43 -14.91 0.96
C GLU A 120 -7.99 -14.95 2.42
N ARG A 121 -6.76 -14.50 2.68
CA ARG A 121 -6.22 -14.43 4.03
C ARG A 121 -7.17 -13.54 4.85
N MET A 122 -7.64 -14.04 6.00
CA MET A 122 -8.34 -13.21 7.00
C MET A 122 -7.49 -12.02 7.48
N GLN A 123 -6.20 -12.03 7.13
CA GLN A 123 -5.26 -10.95 7.31
C GLN A 123 -5.09 -10.17 6.00
N LEU A 124 -5.35 -8.88 6.04
CA LEU A 124 -5.11 -7.96 4.95
C LEU A 124 -3.62 -7.66 4.90
N HIS A 125 -3.01 -7.82 3.73
CA HIS A 125 -1.65 -7.37 3.47
C HIS A 125 -1.71 -6.28 2.41
N PRO A 126 -1.57 -5.00 2.78
CA PRO A 126 -1.42 -3.91 1.81
C PRO A 126 -0.29 -4.19 0.82
N GLY A 127 -0.52 -3.90 -0.47
CA GLY A 127 0.45 -4.07 -1.56
C GLY A 127 1.25 -2.80 -1.82
N ASP A 128 2.39 -2.87 -2.49
CA ASP A 128 3.32 -1.73 -2.59
C ASP A 128 3.02 -0.81 -3.79
N SER A 129 1.77 -0.82 -4.27
CA SER A 129 1.33 0.01 -5.41
C SER A 129 1.29 1.50 -5.06
N LYS A 130 1.59 2.34 -6.06
CA LYS A 130 1.64 3.79 -5.91
C LYS A 130 0.28 4.44 -5.67
N TYR A 131 -0.79 3.91 -6.25
CA TYR A 131 -2.12 4.49 -6.15
C TYR A 131 -3.06 3.62 -5.33
N LEU A 132 -3.86 4.27 -4.50
CA LEU A 132 -4.91 3.66 -3.71
C LEU A 132 -6.23 4.39 -3.97
N PHE A 133 -7.24 3.66 -4.43
CA PHE A 133 -8.60 4.17 -4.56
C PHE A 133 -9.47 3.58 -3.47
N VAL A 134 -10.14 4.40 -2.68
CA VAL A 134 -11.00 3.93 -1.56
C VAL A 134 -12.38 4.53 -1.68
N TYR A 135 -13.43 3.74 -1.44
CA TYR A 135 -14.77 4.28 -1.30
C TYR A 135 -15.66 3.40 -0.42
N PRO A 136 -16.63 4.00 0.30
CA PRO A 136 -17.68 3.24 0.98
C PRO A 136 -18.60 2.63 -0.07
N PHE A 137 -19.22 1.50 0.23
CA PHE A 137 -20.17 0.85 -0.67
C PHE A 137 -21.40 0.38 0.12
N VAL A 138 -22.58 0.64 -0.43
CA VAL A 138 -23.88 0.31 0.15
C VAL A 138 -24.77 -0.29 -0.94
N LYS A 139 -25.32 -1.47 -0.69
CA LYS A 139 -26.31 -2.10 -1.56
C LYS A 139 -27.73 -1.61 -1.20
N THR A 140 -28.64 -1.69 -2.17
CA THR A 140 -30.06 -1.47 -1.89
C THR A 140 -30.63 -2.64 -1.05
N ARG A 141 -31.79 -2.45 -0.41
CA ARG A 141 -32.39 -3.49 0.42
C ARG A 141 -32.88 -4.68 -0.41
N GLU A 142 -33.31 -4.42 -1.65
CA GLU A 142 -33.77 -5.42 -2.62
C GLU A 142 -32.68 -6.46 -2.90
N TRP A 143 -31.40 -6.06 -2.91
CA TRP A 143 -30.28 -6.99 -3.03
C TRP A 143 -30.36 -8.13 -2.01
N TYR A 144 -30.62 -7.79 -0.75
CA TYR A 144 -30.64 -8.75 0.35
C TYR A 144 -31.90 -9.63 0.37
N GLN A 145 -32.94 -9.23 -0.37
CA GLN A 145 -34.17 -10.02 -0.53
C GLN A 145 -34.06 -11.06 -1.65
N LEU A 146 -33.07 -10.93 -2.53
CA LEU A 146 -32.85 -11.89 -3.62
C LEU A 146 -32.36 -13.25 -3.08
N PRO A 147 -32.83 -14.36 -3.71
CA PRO A 147 -32.27 -15.68 -3.48
C PRO A 147 -30.74 -15.68 -3.67
N LEU A 148 -30.03 -16.49 -2.88
CA LEU A 148 -28.56 -16.54 -2.92
C LEU A 148 -28.02 -16.91 -4.31
N GLY A 149 -28.69 -17.82 -5.05
CA GLY A 149 -28.28 -18.22 -6.39
C GLY A 149 -28.32 -17.08 -7.42
N GLU A 150 -29.30 -16.18 -7.31
CA GLU A 150 -29.39 -14.99 -8.17
C GLU A 150 -28.27 -14.01 -7.84
N ARG A 151 -28.01 -13.78 -6.54
CA ARG A 151 -26.88 -12.96 -6.09
C ARG A 151 -25.55 -13.55 -6.56
N GLN A 152 -25.37 -14.86 -6.45
CA GLN A 152 -24.17 -15.57 -6.90
C GLN A 152 -23.94 -15.37 -8.40
N SER A 153 -24.95 -15.61 -9.23
CA SER A 153 -24.85 -15.45 -10.69
C SER A 153 -24.41 -14.03 -11.09
N MET A 154 -24.97 -13.00 -10.46
CA MET A 154 -24.55 -11.61 -10.71
C MET A 154 -23.15 -11.33 -10.17
N MET A 155 -22.76 -11.91 -9.03
CA MET A 155 -21.39 -11.78 -8.52
C MET A 155 -20.37 -12.53 -9.38
N ASP A 156 -20.73 -13.64 -10.00
CA ASP A 156 -19.85 -14.37 -10.93
C ASP A 156 -19.53 -13.53 -12.17
N GLU A 157 -20.51 -12.79 -12.69
CA GLU A 157 -20.31 -11.77 -13.73
C GLU A 157 -19.36 -10.66 -13.24
N HIS A 158 -19.63 -10.09 -12.06
CA HIS A 158 -18.80 -9.05 -11.44
C HIS A 158 -17.34 -9.49 -11.24
N ILE A 159 -17.13 -10.70 -10.71
CA ILE A 159 -15.79 -11.29 -10.51
C ILE A 159 -15.08 -11.50 -11.85
N ARG A 160 -15.81 -11.94 -12.88
CA ARG A 160 -15.25 -12.14 -14.23
C ARG A 160 -14.78 -10.84 -14.85
N ILE A 161 -15.52 -9.74 -14.67
CA ILE A 161 -15.10 -8.40 -15.09
C ILE A 161 -13.82 -8.01 -14.33
N GLY A 162 -13.81 -8.13 -12.99
CA GLY A 162 -12.62 -7.82 -12.18
C GLY A 162 -11.36 -8.58 -12.60
N ARG A 163 -11.50 -9.87 -12.98
CA ARG A 163 -10.38 -10.71 -13.45
C ARG A 163 -9.75 -10.24 -14.77
N LYS A 164 -10.40 -9.36 -15.54
CA LYS A 164 -9.81 -8.76 -16.75
C LYS A 164 -8.72 -7.73 -16.42
N TYR A 165 -8.68 -7.22 -15.20
CA TYR A 165 -7.78 -6.14 -14.75
C TYR A 165 -6.84 -6.63 -13.63
N PRO A 166 -5.90 -7.56 -13.92
CA PRO A 166 -5.03 -8.15 -12.90
C PRO A 166 -4.01 -7.17 -12.28
N SER A 167 -3.82 -6.00 -12.90
CA SER A 167 -3.03 -4.88 -12.38
C SER A 167 -3.67 -4.21 -11.17
N VAL A 168 -5.00 -4.37 -11.00
CA VAL A 168 -5.78 -3.75 -9.93
C VAL A 168 -6.04 -4.77 -8.83
N LYS A 169 -5.39 -4.58 -7.68
CA LYS A 169 -5.59 -5.42 -6.51
C LYS A 169 -6.73 -4.88 -5.65
N LEU A 170 -7.79 -5.67 -5.52
CA LEU A 170 -8.93 -5.37 -4.65
C LEU A 170 -8.70 -5.85 -3.21
N ASN A 171 -9.07 -5.01 -2.24
CA ASN A 171 -9.31 -5.39 -0.87
C ASN A 171 -10.74 -4.99 -0.47
N THR A 172 -11.54 -5.97 -0.03
CA THR A 172 -12.92 -5.74 0.42
C THR A 172 -13.02 -5.96 1.92
N THR A 173 -13.61 -4.99 2.62
CA THR A 173 -13.84 -5.05 4.07
C THR A 173 -15.29 -4.70 4.39
N TYR A 174 -15.78 -5.15 5.55
CA TYR A 174 -17.21 -5.14 5.89
C TYR A 174 -17.49 -4.29 7.12
N SER A 175 -18.52 -3.45 7.04
CA SER A 175 -18.86 -2.44 8.06
C SER A 175 -20.22 -2.67 8.73
N PHE A 176 -20.93 -3.76 8.42
CA PHE A 176 -22.24 -4.10 9.00
C PHE A 176 -22.25 -4.00 10.54
N GLY A 177 -23.00 -3.04 11.07
CA GLY A 177 -23.15 -2.79 12.52
C GLY A 177 -21.95 -2.09 13.16
N LEU A 178 -20.92 -1.75 12.39
CA LEU A 178 -19.74 -1.00 12.84
C LEU A 178 -19.78 0.46 12.39
N ASP A 179 -20.39 0.74 11.25
CA ASP A 179 -20.39 2.06 10.60
C ASP A 179 -21.56 2.18 9.59
N ASP A 180 -21.71 3.35 8.96
CA ASP A 180 -22.86 3.69 8.09
C ASP A 180 -22.84 2.98 6.73
N GLN A 181 -21.67 2.62 6.21
CA GLN A 181 -21.53 1.82 4.99
C GLN A 181 -21.63 0.32 5.25
N GLU A 182 -21.89 -0.46 4.21
CA GLU A 182 -21.92 -1.92 4.32
C GLU A 182 -20.55 -2.53 4.04
N PHE A 183 -19.84 -1.93 3.09
CA PHE A 183 -18.48 -2.31 2.73
C PHE A 183 -17.60 -1.07 2.63
N VAL A 184 -16.30 -1.27 2.80
CA VAL A 184 -15.29 -0.35 2.31
C VAL A 184 -14.43 -1.15 1.34
N VAL A 185 -14.39 -0.68 0.10
CA VAL A 185 -13.58 -1.28 -0.96
C VAL A 185 -12.38 -0.39 -1.22
N SER A 186 -11.21 -1.01 -1.27
CA SER A 186 -9.98 -0.32 -1.64
C SER A 186 -9.25 -1.06 -2.75
N PHE A 187 -8.73 -0.31 -3.71
CA PHE A 187 -8.06 -0.81 -4.90
C PHE A 187 -6.65 -0.25 -4.95
N GLU A 188 -5.66 -1.14 -5.03
CA GLU A 188 -4.25 -0.80 -5.14
C GLU A 188 -3.80 -1.06 -6.59
N THR A 189 -3.18 -0.07 -7.24
CA THR A 189 -2.67 -0.21 -8.62
C THR A 189 -1.54 0.79 -8.90
N ASP A 190 -0.67 0.47 -9.85
CA ASP A 190 0.27 1.44 -10.46
C ASP A 190 -0.29 2.06 -11.74
N GLU A 191 -1.42 1.54 -12.23
CA GLU A 191 -2.09 1.90 -13.48
C GLU A 191 -3.49 2.47 -13.19
N PRO A 192 -3.65 3.79 -12.95
CA PRO A 192 -4.95 4.42 -12.73
C PRO A 192 -5.93 4.26 -13.89
N ALA A 193 -5.43 4.16 -15.13
CA ALA A 193 -6.26 3.96 -16.32
C ALA A 193 -7.03 2.63 -16.25
N ASP A 194 -6.34 1.55 -15.86
CA ASP A 194 -6.98 0.23 -15.68
C ASP A 194 -8.07 0.27 -14.61
N PHE A 195 -7.87 1.03 -13.53
CA PHE A 195 -8.91 1.19 -12.51
C PHE A 195 -10.12 1.97 -13.04
N LEU A 196 -9.90 3.00 -13.85
CA LEU A 196 -10.97 3.76 -14.50
C LEU A 196 -11.80 2.85 -15.42
N ASP A 197 -11.14 2.09 -16.29
CA ASP A 197 -11.79 1.17 -17.23
C ASP A 197 -12.53 0.05 -16.51
N LEU A 198 -11.92 -0.53 -15.45
CA LEU A 198 -12.56 -1.51 -14.58
C LEU A 198 -13.87 -0.96 -14.00
N VAL A 199 -13.83 0.22 -13.40
CA VAL A 199 -15.03 0.81 -12.78
C VAL A 199 -16.08 1.13 -13.83
N MET A 200 -15.69 1.62 -15.02
CA MET A 200 -16.61 1.84 -16.14
C MET A 200 -17.32 0.53 -16.54
N GLU A 201 -16.59 -0.56 -16.71
CA GLU A 201 -17.19 -1.84 -17.09
C GLU A 201 -18.09 -2.41 -15.97
N LEU A 202 -17.68 -2.26 -14.70
CA LEU A 202 -18.50 -2.66 -13.55
C LEU A 202 -19.82 -1.90 -13.44
N ARG A 203 -19.93 -0.69 -14.03
CA ARG A 203 -21.20 0.07 -14.07
C ARG A 203 -22.25 -0.61 -14.93
N GLU A 204 -21.84 -1.35 -15.95
CA GLU A 204 -22.72 -2.05 -16.89
C GLU A 204 -23.21 -3.40 -16.33
N ALA A 205 -22.50 -3.96 -15.35
CA ALA A 205 -22.86 -5.25 -14.74
C ALA A 205 -24.23 -5.22 -14.04
N LYS A 206 -24.96 -6.33 -14.05
CA LYS A 206 -26.28 -6.44 -13.38
C LYS A 206 -26.25 -6.09 -11.90
N THR A 207 -25.13 -6.38 -11.22
CA THR A 207 -24.93 -6.00 -9.81
C THR A 207 -25.02 -4.49 -9.54
N SER A 208 -24.76 -3.67 -10.57
CA SER A 208 -24.74 -2.21 -10.52
C SER A 208 -26.12 -1.63 -10.16
N LEU A 209 -27.20 -2.29 -10.63
CA LEU A 209 -28.61 -1.93 -10.33
C LEU A 209 -28.92 -1.88 -8.83
N TYR A 210 -28.14 -2.61 -8.04
CA TYR A 210 -28.33 -2.72 -6.59
C TYR A 210 -27.36 -1.84 -5.80
N THR A 211 -26.70 -0.88 -6.43
CA THR A 211 -25.79 0.06 -5.75
C THR A 211 -26.58 1.26 -5.26
N LEU A 212 -26.67 1.43 -3.94
CA LEU A 212 -27.32 2.60 -3.33
C LEU A 212 -26.35 3.79 -3.18
N ARG A 213 -25.13 3.51 -2.74
CA ARG A 213 -24.09 4.52 -2.54
C ARG A 213 -22.72 3.89 -2.71
N ASP A 214 -21.89 4.52 -3.52
CA ASP A 214 -20.48 4.18 -3.69
C ASP A 214 -19.57 5.40 -3.81
N THR A 215 -20.06 6.53 -3.30
CA THR A 215 -19.36 7.82 -3.22
C THR A 215 -19.32 8.30 -1.77
N PRO A 216 -18.36 9.17 -1.41
CA PRO A 216 -17.26 9.70 -2.25
C PRO A 216 -16.15 8.67 -2.55
N ILE A 217 -15.47 8.84 -3.70
CA ILE A 217 -14.28 8.07 -4.08
C ILE A 217 -13.02 8.87 -3.79
N PHE A 218 -12.07 8.26 -3.09
CA PHE A 218 -10.80 8.87 -2.70
C PHE A 218 -9.66 8.32 -3.55
N SER A 219 -9.06 9.17 -4.38
CA SER A 219 -7.87 8.86 -5.16
C SER A 219 -6.62 9.31 -4.39
N CYS A 220 -5.85 8.34 -3.89
CA CYS A 220 -4.75 8.58 -2.96
C CYS A 220 -3.42 8.18 -3.61
N VAL A 221 -2.37 8.93 -3.30
CA VAL A 221 -0.99 8.64 -3.74
C VAL A 221 -0.18 8.18 -2.54
N ALA A 222 0.40 6.98 -2.63
CA ALA A 222 1.26 6.44 -1.58
C ALA A 222 2.44 7.38 -1.33
N MET A 223 2.65 7.72 -0.07
CA MET A 223 3.68 8.68 0.33
C MET A 223 4.12 8.35 1.76
N GLY A 224 5.42 8.47 2.05
CA GLY A 224 5.92 8.32 3.42
C GLY A 224 5.20 9.28 4.38
N LEU A 225 5.09 8.92 5.65
CA LEU A 225 4.34 9.72 6.62
C LEU A 225 4.88 11.16 6.72
N GLU A 226 6.20 11.28 6.77
CA GLU A 226 6.92 12.55 6.88
C GLU A 226 6.70 13.40 5.63
N ASP A 227 6.90 12.83 4.45
CA ASP A 227 6.63 13.52 3.17
C ASP A 227 5.15 13.93 3.04
N THR A 228 4.23 13.08 3.53
CA THR A 228 2.80 13.37 3.56
C THR A 228 2.53 14.59 4.42
N LEU A 229 3.05 14.63 5.64
CA LEU A 229 2.87 15.75 6.57
C LEU A 229 3.54 17.03 6.04
N ASP A 230 4.72 16.93 5.43
CA ASP A 230 5.44 18.04 4.80
C ASP A 230 4.62 18.67 3.67
N SER A 231 3.94 17.85 2.86
CA SER A 231 3.12 18.32 1.74
C SER A 231 1.96 19.23 2.18
N LEU A 232 1.50 19.14 3.43
CA LEU A 232 0.37 19.91 3.97
C LEU A 232 0.71 21.38 4.24
N ALA A 233 1.98 21.65 4.53
CA ALA A 233 2.44 22.97 4.98
C ALA A 233 2.61 23.98 3.83
N GLY A 234 2.57 23.53 2.56
CA GLY A 234 2.90 24.37 1.41
C GLY A 234 4.36 24.83 1.39
N THR A 235 5.18 24.37 2.34
CA THR A 235 6.64 24.50 2.39
C THR A 235 7.31 23.50 1.48
N GLY A 236 6.68 23.23 0.34
CA GLY A 236 7.49 23.06 -0.84
C GLY A 236 8.31 24.35 -0.99
N GLU A 237 9.44 24.45 -0.28
CA GLU A 237 10.65 24.70 -1.03
C GLU A 237 10.45 23.91 -2.30
N ARG A 238 10.63 24.56 -3.45
CA ARG A 238 11.11 23.78 -4.55
C ARG A 238 12.39 23.11 -4.04
N ARG A 239 12.27 21.95 -3.40
CA ARG A 239 12.86 20.77 -3.96
C ARG A 239 12.32 20.73 -5.40
N ASN A 240 12.84 21.63 -6.26
CA ASN A 240 13.58 21.18 -7.42
C ASN A 240 14.21 19.91 -6.88
N ALA A 241 13.65 18.74 -7.22
CA ALA A 241 14.36 17.51 -6.96
C ALA A 241 15.79 17.87 -7.37
N PRO A 242 16.74 17.94 -6.44
CA PRO A 242 18.03 18.41 -6.85
C PRO A 242 18.43 17.41 -7.92
N GLU A 243 18.65 17.90 -9.14
CA GLU A 243 19.43 17.16 -10.13
C GLU A 243 20.87 16.95 -9.62
N THR A 244 21.17 17.36 -8.39
CA THR A 244 22.41 17.17 -7.65
C THR A 244 22.25 16.13 -6.53
N GLU A 245 22.80 14.95 -6.82
CA GLU A 245 23.17 13.83 -5.92
C GLU A 245 22.05 13.12 -5.12
N ALA A 246 21.82 11.86 -5.51
CA ALA A 246 20.96 10.92 -4.82
C ALA A 246 21.31 10.83 -3.32
N ALA A 247 20.32 11.02 -2.44
CA ALA A 247 20.46 10.65 -1.04
C ALA A 247 20.65 9.13 -0.95
N TRP A 248 21.87 8.71 -0.64
CA TRP A 248 22.24 7.32 -0.44
C TRP A 248 21.80 6.87 0.96
N GLN A 249 20.98 5.84 1.06
CA GLN A 249 20.60 5.22 2.34
C GLN A 249 21.48 4.00 2.58
N LYS A 250 22.23 3.98 3.69
CA LYS A 250 22.94 2.78 4.13
C LYS A 250 21.93 1.71 4.53
N VAL A 251 22.03 0.52 3.92
CA VAL A 251 21.10 -0.60 4.13
C VAL A 251 21.75 -1.80 4.81
N GLY A 252 23.04 -1.74 5.12
CA GLY A 252 23.77 -2.78 5.87
C GLY A 252 25.28 -2.69 5.67
N GLU A 253 26.01 -3.57 6.32
CA GLU A 253 27.44 -3.74 6.12
C GLU A 253 27.71 -4.63 4.89
N VAL A 254 28.91 -4.51 4.31
CA VAL A 254 29.32 -5.38 3.18
C VAL A 254 29.37 -6.85 3.63
N SER A 255 29.74 -7.09 4.89
CA SER A 255 29.77 -8.43 5.50
C SER A 255 28.40 -9.10 5.61
N ASP A 256 27.31 -8.33 5.57
CA ASP A 256 25.95 -8.86 5.61
C ASP A 256 25.52 -9.51 4.28
N SER A 257 26.34 -9.39 3.24
CA SER A 257 26.07 -9.89 1.90
C SER A 257 27.35 -10.43 1.27
N PRO A 258 27.86 -11.59 1.73
CA PRO A 258 29.04 -12.22 1.15
C PRO A 258 28.83 -12.57 -0.34
N PRO A 259 29.90 -12.74 -1.14
CA PRO A 259 29.77 -13.13 -2.54
C PRO A 259 28.92 -14.39 -2.73
N GLY A 260 27.97 -14.35 -3.66
CA GLY A 260 27.01 -15.42 -3.94
C GLY A 260 25.75 -15.40 -3.06
N SER A 261 25.59 -14.41 -2.19
CA SER A 261 24.41 -14.27 -1.33
C SER A 261 23.38 -13.29 -1.87
N SER A 262 22.17 -13.42 -1.33
CA SER A 262 21.08 -12.48 -1.44
C SER A 262 20.56 -12.10 -0.05
N ARG A 263 19.98 -10.91 0.08
CA ARG A 263 19.24 -10.51 1.29
C ARG A 263 18.14 -9.52 0.98
N VAL A 264 17.18 -9.43 1.90
CA VAL A 264 16.11 -8.43 1.84
C VAL A 264 16.48 -7.23 2.69
N VAL A 265 16.26 -6.03 2.15
CA VAL A 265 16.37 -4.75 2.86
C VAL A 265 15.12 -3.91 2.62
N TYR A 266 14.94 -2.88 3.44
CA TYR A 266 13.86 -1.91 3.29
C TYR A 266 14.43 -0.55 2.88
N TYR A 267 13.96 -0.01 1.75
CA TYR A 267 14.36 1.30 1.22
C TYR A 267 13.12 2.07 0.79
N ALA A 268 12.94 3.29 1.31
CA ALA A 268 11.77 4.13 1.04
C ALA A 268 10.40 3.43 1.21
N GLY A 269 10.31 2.45 2.12
CA GLY A 269 9.10 1.66 2.36
C GLY A 269 8.97 0.38 1.52
N ASP A 270 9.82 0.18 0.51
CA ASP A 270 9.82 -0.99 -0.37
C ASP A 270 10.71 -2.13 0.17
N GLN A 271 10.33 -3.38 -0.11
CA GLN A 271 11.26 -4.52 0.00
C GLN A 271 12.17 -4.59 -1.21
N VAL A 272 13.48 -4.47 -0.99
CA VAL A 272 14.52 -4.57 -2.01
C VAL A 272 15.36 -5.82 -1.77
N ALA A 273 15.56 -6.61 -2.82
CA ALA A 273 16.50 -7.73 -2.81
C ALA A 273 17.88 -7.22 -3.24
N ILE A 274 18.85 -7.36 -2.34
CA ILE A 274 20.27 -7.16 -2.62
C ILE A 274 20.85 -8.50 -3.07
N PHE A 275 21.62 -8.48 -4.15
CA PHE A 275 22.36 -9.62 -4.67
C PHE A 275 23.84 -9.27 -4.75
N ASN A 276 24.72 -10.14 -4.25
CA ASN A 276 26.16 -10.02 -4.45
C ASN A 276 26.61 -11.12 -5.43
N VAL A 277 26.86 -10.75 -6.68
CA VAL A 277 27.31 -11.65 -7.73
C VAL A 277 28.82 -11.52 -7.89
N GLY A 278 29.59 -12.37 -7.22
CA GLY A 278 31.04 -12.40 -7.38
C GLY A 278 31.77 -11.13 -6.93
N GLY A 279 31.15 -10.29 -6.09
CA GLY A 279 31.67 -9.00 -5.64
C GLY A 279 30.87 -7.80 -6.18
N ASP A 280 30.09 -8.00 -7.25
CA ASP A 280 29.25 -6.95 -7.82
C ASP A 280 27.87 -6.95 -7.16
N PHE A 281 27.48 -5.78 -6.64
CA PHE A 281 26.22 -5.62 -5.94
C PHE A 281 25.11 -5.11 -6.84
N TYR A 282 23.98 -5.80 -6.80
CA TYR A 282 22.74 -5.43 -7.50
C TYR A 282 21.61 -5.28 -6.50
N ALA A 283 20.66 -4.40 -6.82
CA ALA A 283 19.49 -4.17 -6.00
C ALA A 283 18.26 -4.04 -6.88
N VAL A 284 17.25 -4.87 -6.62
CA VAL A 284 15.99 -4.91 -7.38
C VAL A 284 14.81 -5.04 -6.43
N SER A 285 13.60 -4.72 -6.89
CA SER A 285 12.38 -4.99 -6.13
C SER A 285 12.33 -6.46 -5.73
N ASN A 286 12.09 -6.78 -4.45
CA ASN A 286 12.09 -8.17 -3.97
C ASN A 286 10.88 -8.98 -4.47
N ARG A 287 9.86 -8.33 -5.03
CA ARG A 287 8.66 -9.00 -5.53
C ARG A 287 8.72 -9.20 -7.04
N CYS A 288 8.57 -10.44 -7.46
CA CYS A 288 8.41 -10.78 -8.87
C CYS A 288 7.11 -10.18 -9.43
N PRO A 289 7.13 -9.43 -10.55
CA PRO A 289 5.97 -8.74 -11.10
C PRO A 289 4.93 -9.67 -11.75
N HIS A 290 5.21 -10.98 -11.84
CA HIS A 290 4.24 -11.99 -12.27
C HIS A 290 3.22 -12.31 -11.17
N ALA A 291 3.69 -12.75 -9.99
CA ALA A 291 2.82 -13.24 -8.92
C ALA A 291 3.44 -13.08 -7.52
N ASN A 292 4.22 -12.01 -7.31
CA ASN A 292 4.80 -11.58 -6.03
C ASN A 292 5.75 -12.58 -5.33
N GLY A 293 6.34 -13.52 -6.07
CA GLY A 293 7.40 -14.39 -5.55
C GLY A 293 8.60 -13.59 -5.00
N LEU A 294 9.20 -14.06 -3.92
CA LEU A 294 10.32 -13.39 -3.23
C LEU A 294 11.64 -13.68 -3.94
N LEU A 295 12.17 -12.69 -4.65
CA LEU A 295 13.37 -12.85 -5.48
C LEU A 295 14.65 -13.04 -4.66
N ALA A 296 14.70 -12.52 -3.44
CA ALA A 296 15.83 -12.78 -2.54
C ALA A 296 15.97 -14.27 -2.17
N GLU A 297 14.91 -15.08 -2.31
CA GLU A 297 14.96 -16.54 -2.13
C GLU A 297 15.25 -17.28 -3.46
N GLY A 298 15.46 -16.53 -4.55
CA GLY A 298 15.71 -17.05 -5.88
C GLY A 298 17.13 -17.57 -6.08
N VAL A 299 17.32 -18.31 -7.17
CA VAL A 299 18.64 -18.79 -7.59
C VAL A 299 19.32 -17.70 -8.42
N ILE A 300 20.57 -17.40 -8.09
CA ILE A 300 21.39 -16.39 -8.76
C ILE A 300 22.36 -17.10 -9.71
N GLU A 301 22.33 -16.73 -10.99
CA GLU A 301 23.23 -17.28 -11.99
C GLU A 301 23.70 -16.17 -12.92
N ALA A 302 25.02 -16.03 -13.11
CA ALA A 302 25.63 -15.21 -14.17
C ALA A 302 24.92 -13.86 -14.47
N GLY A 303 24.62 -13.06 -13.44
CA GLY A 303 24.02 -11.73 -13.59
C GLY A 303 22.49 -11.68 -13.71
N PHE A 304 21.79 -12.81 -13.61
CA PHE A 304 20.33 -12.87 -13.53
C PHE A 304 19.85 -13.63 -12.29
N VAL A 305 18.60 -13.38 -11.89
CA VAL A 305 17.90 -14.12 -10.82
C VAL A 305 16.74 -14.91 -11.39
N ILE A 306 16.58 -16.14 -10.92
CA ILE A 306 15.45 -17.01 -11.20
C ILE A 306 14.46 -16.91 -10.04
N CYS A 307 13.24 -16.45 -10.34
CA CYS A 307 12.16 -16.39 -9.36
C CYS A 307 11.84 -17.81 -8.84
N PRO A 308 11.93 -18.06 -7.52
CA PRO A 308 11.77 -19.41 -6.98
C PRO A 308 10.34 -19.94 -7.10
N SER A 309 9.36 -19.06 -7.26
CA SER A 309 7.95 -19.44 -7.30
C SER A 309 7.50 -19.96 -8.65
N HIS A 310 7.91 -19.31 -9.75
CA HIS A 310 7.34 -19.57 -11.09
C HIS A 310 8.38 -19.56 -12.21
N GLY A 311 9.69 -19.48 -11.88
CA GLY A 311 10.77 -19.65 -12.84
C GLY A 311 11.11 -18.44 -13.72
N SER A 312 10.41 -17.29 -13.58
CA SER A 312 10.76 -16.08 -14.35
C SER A 312 12.21 -15.65 -14.10
N ARG A 313 12.93 -15.32 -15.17
CA ARG A 313 14.33 -14.92 -15.12
C ARG A 313 14.46 -13.43 -15.38
N PHE A 314 15.25 -12.75 -14.58
CA PHE A 314 15.46 -11.30 -14.71
C PHE A 314 16.94 -10.96 -14.68
N ASP A 315 17.37 -10.13 -15.62
CA ASP A 315 18.68 -9.51 -15.58
C ASP A 315 18.77 -8.56 -14.38
N LEU A 316 19.78 -8.74 -13.51
CA LEU A 316 19.90 -7.97 -12.27
C LEU A 316 20.38 -6.52 -12.51
N ALA A 317 21.07 -6.26 -13.62
CA ALA A 317 21.59 -4.94 -13.94
C ALA A 317 20.51 -3.98 -14.46
N SER A 318 19.65 -4.48 -15.34
CA SER A 318 18.59 -3.72 -16.03
C SER A 318 17.19 -3.98 -15.48
N GLY A 319 16.99 -5.10 -14.77
CA GLY A 319 15.69 -5.56 -14.31
C GLY A 319 14.86 -6.23 -15.40
N ARG A 320 15.32 -6.29 -16.65
CA ARG A 320 14.52 -6.79 -17.77
C ARG A 320 14.21 -8.29 -17.62
N PRO A 321 12.97 -8.71 -17.96
CA PRO A 321 12.66 -10.13 -18.01
C PRO A 321 13.43 -10.77 -19.16
N LEU A 322 14.17 -11.82 -18.85
CA LEU A 322 14.88 -12.65 -19.82
C LEU A 322 14.01 -13.84 -20.24
N GLU A 323 13.23 -14.37 -19.30
CA GLU A 323 12.35 -15.51 -19.52
C GLU A 323 11.09 -15.39 -18.66
N GLY A 324 9.95 -15.72 -19.27
CA GLY A 324 8.64 -15.60 -18.65
C GLY A 324 8.41 -16.59 -17.49
N PRO A 325 7.24 -16.57 -16.83
CA PRO A 325 6.00 -15.90 -17.27
C PRO A 325 5.91 -14.37 -17.05
N ALA A 326 6.84 -13.74 -16.33
CA ALA A 326 6.83 -12.28 -16.14
C ALA A 326 7.14 -11.52 -17.44
N ALA A 327 6.30 -10.54 -17.78
CA ALA A 327 6.50 -9.66 -18.95
C ALA A 327 7.02 -8.26 -18.59
N ARG A 328 6.91 -7.85 -17.32
CA ARG A 328 7.32 -6.53 -16.84
C ARG A 328 8.73 -6.59 -16.22
N PRO A 329 9.54 -5.52 -16.35
CA PRO A 329 10.84 -5.43 -15.70
C PRO A 329 10.70 -5.28 -14.18
N LEU A 330 11.76 -5.67 -13.47
CA LEU A 330 11.96 -5.32 -12.08
C LEU A 330 12.37 -3.86 -11.95
N ARG A 331 11.93 -3.23 -10.87
CA ARG A 331 12.51 -1.95 -10.45
C ARG A 331 13.94 -2.20 -10.00
N THR A 332 14.91 -1.51 -10.59
CA THR A 332 16.32 -1.57 -10.18
C THR A 332 16.70 -0.34 -9.36
N TYR A 333 17.61 -0.50 -8.40
CA TYR A 333 18.07 0.57 -7.53
C TYR A 333 19.57 0.78 -7.74
N SER A 334 20.04 2.03 -7.62
CA SER A 334 21.47 2.29 -7.67
C SER A 334 22.12 1.75 -6.41
N VAL A 335 23.20 0.99 -6.55
CA VAL A 335 23.98 0.49 -5.42
C VAL A 335 25.34 1.16 -5.40
N ARG A 336 25.78 1.57 -4.21
CA ARG A 336 27.14 2.02 -3.95
C ARG A 336 27.70 1.23 -2.78
N VAL A 337 28.92 0.73 -2.95
CA VAL A 337 29.65 0.03 -1.89
C VAL A 337 30.77 0.96 -1.43
N GLU A 338 30.76 1.30 -0.15
CA GLU A 338 31.79 2.12 0.49
C GLU A 338 32.45 1.31 1.63
N GLN A 339 33.58 1.78 2.16
CA GLN A 339 34.28 1.10 3.27
C GLN A 339 33.38 0.89 4.51
N ASN A 340 32.32 1.68 4.64
CA ASN A 340 31.39 1.69 5.75
C ASN A 340 30.03 1.04 5.40
N GLY A 341 29.88 0.30 4.30
CA GLY A 341 28.67 -0.50 4.04
C GLY A 341 28.13 -0.43 2.61
N VAL A 342 26.94 -1.02 2.44
CA VAL A 342 26.17 -1.01 1.18
C VAL A 342 25.11 0.07 1.26
N LEU A 343 25.09 0.97 0.29
CA LEU A 343 24.14 2.07 0.19
C LEU A 343 23.26 1.93 -1.05
N LEU A 344 21.98 2.27 -0.89
CA LEU A 344 21.01 2.35 -1.99
C LEU A 344 20.66 3.80 -2.33
N GLY A 345 20.67 4.09 -3.63
CA GLY A 345 20.13 5.32 -4.20
C GLY A 345 18.77 5.08 -4.86
N ARG A 346 18.20 6.15 -5.42
CA ARG A 346 16.90 6.11 -6.09
C ARG A 346 16.83 5.03 -7.19
N PRO A 347 15.62 4.54 -7.52
CA PRO A 347 15.41 3.63 -8.63
C PRO A 347 16.05 4.17 -9.91
N ARG A 348 16.74 3.31 -10.67
CA ARG A 348 17.24 3.70 -11.99
C ARG A 348 16.06 3.84 -12.94
N ALA A 349 16.07 4.88 -13.76
CA ALA A 349 15.10 5.02 -14.84
C ALA A 349 15.23 3.83 -15.81
N GLU A 350 14.11 3.40 -16.38
CA GLU A 350 14.13 2.32 -17.37
C GLU A 350 15.09 2.66 -18.51
N PRO A 351 15.96 1.74 -18.94
CA PRO A 351 16.70 1.93 -20.17
C PRO A 351 15.71 2.01 -21.32
N GLN A 352 15.65 3.17 -21.98
CA GLN A 352 14.91 3.35 -23.23
C GLN A 352 15.38 2.27 -24.22
N PRO A 353 14.47 1.55 -24.90
CA PRO A 353 14.87 0.65 -25.96
C PRO A 353 15.52 1.47 -27.08
N THR A 354 16.74 1.09 -27.46
CA THR A 354 17.45 1.58 -28.65
C THR A 354 16.74 1.18 -29.93
#